data_AF-A0A0T6BDI6-F1
#
_entry.id   AF-A0A0T6BDI6-F1
#
_cell.length_a   1.000
_cell.length_b   1.000
_cell.length_c   1.000
_cell.angle_alpha   90.00
_cell.angle_beta   90.00
_cell.angle_gamma   90.00
#
_symmetry.space_group_name_H-M   'P 1'
#
loop_
_entity.id
_entity.type
_entity.pdbx_description
1 polymer ?
#
loop_
_entity_poly.entity_id
_entity_poly.type
_entity_poly.pdbx_seq_one_letter_code
_entity_poly.pdbx_strand_id
1 'polypeptide(L)'
;MHNLLGRHISNNGSVTKIQNVTTPTSNHTKLAQKPSIADHNISNFISGIFDTNILSSTEPDLSLRVNKSNTTILPPCPDDPPDLQGRLNVVKNSVPTIYELEKRFHWLKPGGHGTPETCKADKRVAIIIPFRCRGEHLLIFLQHMHPFLTKQQLDYTIFIIEQDGNAAFNRALLMNIGYKEALKIRDFDCFIFHDVDLLPEDDRNLYNCPTQPRHMSVAIDVFRYKLP
;
A
#
# COMPACT_ATOMS: atom_id res chain seq x y z
N MET A 1 -5.82 1.84 17.32
CA MET A 1 -6.28 1.19 16.08
C MET A 1 -5.95 2.12 14.91
N HIS A 2 -4.67 2.30 14.56
CA HIS A 2 -4.21 3.32 13.59
C HIS A 2 -3.95 2.78 12.18
N ASN A 3 -4.62 1.68 11.81
CA ASN A 3 -4.28 0.94 10.61
C ASN A 3 -5.22 1.24 9.44
N LEU A 4 -6.12 2.23 9.51
CA LEU A 4 -7.17 2.40 8.49
C LEU A 4 -6.70 3.13 7.22
N LEU A 5 -5.70 4.00 7.33
CA LEU A 5 -5.40 4.97 6.26
C LEU A 5 -4.29 4.52 5.30
N GLY A 6 -3.45 3.58 5.72
CA GLY A 6 -2.36 3.07 4.88
C GLY A 6 -1.62 1.96 5.58
N ARG A 7 -0.93 1.15 4.80
CA ARG A 7 -0.11 0.05 5.32
C ARG A 7 1.34 0.48 5.41
N HIS A 8 1.84 0.68 6.63
CA HIS A 8 3.23 1.04 6.89
C HIS A 8 4.14 -0.19 6.88
N ILE A 9 5.25 -0.11 6.15
CA ILE A 9 6.24 -1.17 6.04
C ILE A 9 7.62 -0.54 6.15
N SER A 10 8.41 -0.96 7.13
CA SER A 10 9.82 -0.57 7.24
C SER A 10 10.65 -1.24 6.13
N ASN A 11 11.73 -0.59 5.73
CA ASN A 11 12.74 -1.12 4.80
C ASN A 11 13.29 -2.53 5.17
N ASN A 12 13.16 -2.98 6.41
CA ASN A 12 13.51 -4.35 6.83
C ASN A 12 12.37 -5.37 6.61
N GLY A 13 11.26 -4.98 5.98
CA GLY A 13 10.08 -5.82 5.73
C GLY A 13 9.15 -5.97 6.94
N SER A 14 9.50 -5.38 8.09
CA SER A 14 8.63 -5.35 9.26
C SER A 14 7.47 -4.38 9.05
N VAL A 15 6.24 -4.83 9.30
CA VAL A 15 5.07 -3.94 9.35
C VAL A 15 5.20 -3.04 10.58
N THR A 16 5.43 -1.74 10.38
CA THR A 16 5.46 -0.76 11.46
C THR A 16 4.06 -0.20 11.69
N LYS A 17 3.73 0.18 12.93
CA LYS A 17 2.55 1.03 13.15
C LYS A 17 2.85 2.40 12.53
N ILE A 18 1.82 3.12 12.08
CA ILE A 18 1.95 4.55 11.82
C ILE A 18 2.53 5.16 13.10
N GLN A 19 3.81 5.55 13.07
CA GLN A 19 4.37 6.34 14.16
C GLN A 19 3.53 7.61 14.17
N ASN A 20 2.97 7.96 15.33
CA ASN A 20 2.28 9.22 15.51
C ASN A 20 3.13 10.30 14.83
N VAL A 21 2.54 10.99 13.86
CA VAL A 21 3.12 12.19 13.26
C VAL A 21 3.27 13.19 14.39
N THR A 22 4.37 13.08 15.14
CA THR A 22 4.68 13.90 16.29
C THR A 22 5.93 14.64 15.88
N THR A 23 5.76 15.94 15.69
CA THR A 23 6.72 17.05 15.70
C THR A 23 8.19 16.72 15.99
N PRO A 24 9.15 17.40 15.33
CA PRO A 24 10.57 17.14 15.49
C PRO A 24 11.02 17.46 16.92
N THR A 25 11.36 16.43 17.70
CA THR A 25 12.16 16.64 18.90
C THR A 25 13.63 16.64 18.49
N SER A 26 14.18 17.84 18.40
CA SER A 26 15.60 18.10 18.56
C SER A 26 16.10 17.38 19.82
N ASN A 27 17.16 16.58 19.70
CA ASN A 27 18.28 16.58 20.64
C ASN A 27 19.44 15.75 20.09
N HIS A 28 20.45 16.48 19.61
CA HIS A 28 21.83 16.01 19.51
C HIS A 28 22.40 15.81 20.92
N THR A 29 22.85 14.59 21.26
CA THR A 29 24.07 14.40 22.07
C THR A 29 24.64 12.97 21.97
N LYS A 30 25.79 12.90 21.28
CA LYS A 30 27.03 12.09 21.44
C LYS A 30 27.01 10.69 22.10
N LEU A 31 27.45 9.73 21.27
CA LEU A 31 28.63 8.83 21.39
C LEU A 31 28.83 7.92 22.63
N ALA A 32 28.87 6.61 22.40
CA ALA A 32 29.86 5.70 23.00
C ALA A 32 30.03 4.41 22.16
N GLN A 33 31.26 3.91 22.10
CA GLN A 33 31.79 2.90 21.17
C GLN A 33 31.50 1.43 21.56
N LYS A 34 31.68 0.57 20.54
CA LYS A 34 31.73 -0.90 20.51
C LYS A 34 32.83 -1.49 21.42
N PRO A 35 32.78 -2.81 21.71
CA PRO A 35 33.83 -3.67 21.13
C PRO A 35 33.31 -4.98 20.50
N SER A 36 34.10 -5.49 19.55
CA SER A 36 33.99 -6.77 18.84
C SER A 36 34.40 -7.97 19.69
N ILE A 37 34.00 -9.19 19.30
CA ILE A 37 34.84 -10.41 19.18
C ILE A 37 34.12 -11.43 18.28
N ALA A 38 34.90 -12.25 17.58
CA ALA A 38 34.57 -13.16 16.48
C ALA A 38 34.40 -14.64 16.90
N ASP A 39 33.87 -15.41 15.92
CA ASP A 39 34.03 -16.84 15.59
C ASP A 39 33.63 -17.98 16.57
N HIS A 40 32.71 -18.86 16.12
CA HIS A 40 33.04 -20.27 15.81
C HIS A 40 31.91 -21.06 15.11
N ASN A 41 32.33 -21.96 14.21
CA ASN A 41 31.57 -22.93 13.42
C ASN A 41 31.14 -24.17 14.24
N ILE A 42 30.20 -24.97 13.69
CA ILE A 42 30.28 -26.44 13.41
C ILE A 42 28.90 -27.14 13.51
N SER A 43 28.39 -27.51 12.33
CA SER A 43 27.75 -28.76 11.86
C SER A 43 26.85 -29.69 12.71
N ASN A 44 25.84 -30.20 12.00
CA ASN A 44 25.21 -31.55 12.01
C ASN A 44 24.12 -31.87 13.05
N PHE A 45 22.95 -32.35 12.58
CA PHE A 45 22.39 -33.66 12.99
C PHE A 45 21.22 -34.13 12.07
N ILE A 46 21.54 -35.12 11.24
CA ILE A 46 20.87 -36.39 10.89
C ILE A 46 19.34 -36.49 10.65
N SER A 47 19.09 -37.15 9.51
CA SER A 47 17.91 -37.79 8.91
C SER A 47 17.12 -38.81 9.73
N GLY A 48 15.83 -38.97 9.41
CA GLY A 48 15.02 -40.13 9.76
C GLY A 48 13.89 -40.39 8.75
N ILE A 49 14.12 -41.39 7.90
CA ILE A 49 13.18 -42.00 6.93
C ILE A 49 12.36 -43.07 7.67
N PHE A 50 11.06 -43.17 7.43
CA PHE A 50 10.31 -44.43 7.53
C PHE A 50 9.14 -44.45 6.52
N ASP A 51 9.21 -45.41 5.59
CA ASP A 51 8.14 -45.82 4.67
C ASP A 51 7.10 -46.69 5.38
N THR A 52 5.85 -46.72 4.88
CA THR A 52 5.20 -47.91 4.26
C THR A 52 3.70 -47.71 3.95
N ASN A 53 3.26 -48.34 2.86
CA ASN A 53 1.92 -48.37 2.24
C ASN A 53 0.84 -49.12 3.04
N ILE A 54 -0.47 -48.91 2.73
CA ILE A 54 -1.47 -49.94 2.29
C ILE A 54 -2.93 -49.40 2.13
N LEU A 55 -3.47 -49.63 0.91
CA LEU A 55 -4.83 -49.92 0.38
C LEU A 55 -6.18 -49.46 1.03
N SER A 56 -6.96 -48.71 0.23
CA SER A 56 -8.40 -48.81 -0.17
C SER A 56 -9.48 -49.35 0.79
N SER A 57 -10.53 -48.55 1.06
CA SER A 57 -11.95 -48.86 0.71
C SER A 57 -12.96 -47.79 1.16
N THR A 58 -13.88 -47.44 0.23
CA THR A 58 -15.33 -47.12 0.40
C THR A 58 -15.80 -45.91 1.23
N GLU A 59 -16.41 -44.96 0.51
CA GLU A 59 -17.33 -43.89 0.97
C GLU A 59 -18.59 -44.42 1.68
N PRO A 60 -19.20 -43.59 2.53
CA PRO A 60 -20.62 -43.30 2.36
C PRO A 60 -20.86 -41.81 2.14
N ASP A 61 -21.51 -41.54 1.00
CA ASP A 61 -22.09 -40.28 0.54
C ASP A 61 -22.87 -39.55 1.66
N LEU A 62 -22.23 -38.53 2.25
CA LEU A 62 -22.91 -37.50 3.01
C LEU A 62 -23.13 -36.32 2.07
N SER A 63 -24.25 -36.34 1.36
CA SER A 63 -24.78 -35.19 0.62
C SER A 63 -24.99 -33.99 1.55
N LEU A 64 -23.91 -33.21 1.72
CA LEU A 64 -23.97 -31.87 2.25
C LEU A 64 -24.78 -31.05 1.24
N ARG A 65 -26.03 -30.78 1.60
CA ARG A 65 -26.85 -29.72 1.01
C ARG A 65 -26.05 -28.42 1.12
N VAL A 66 -25.29 -28.10 0.08
CA VAL A 66 -24.75 -26.75 -0.11
C VAL A 66 -25.97 -25.87 -0.37
N ASN A 67 -26.46 -25.24 0.69
CA ASN A 67 -27.30 -24.06 0.55
C ASN A 67 -26.47 -23.06 -0.24
N LYS A 68 -26.74 -22.99 -1.55
CA LYS A 68 -26.19 -22.01 -2.47
C LYS A 68 -26.57 -20.66 -1.89
N SER A 69 -25.68 -20.07 -1.10
CA SER A 69 -25.86 -18.69 -0.69
C SER A 69 -25.99 -17.90 -1.98
N ASN A 70 -27.06 -17.11 -2.10
CA ASN A 70 -27.21 -16.16 -3.19
C ASN A 70 -26.06 -15.15 -3.04
N THR A 71 -24.91 -15.51 -3.57
CA THR A 71 -23.78 -14.61 -3.78
C THR A 71 -24.26 -13.69 -4.89
N THR A 72 -24.72 -12.50 -4.51
CA THR A 72 -24.99 -11.42 -5.45
C THR A 72 -23.69 -11.09 -6.15
N ILE A 73 -23.46 -11.68 -7.33
CA ILE A 73 -22.30 -11.42 -8.16
C ILE A 73 -22.41 -9.97 -8.63
N LEU A 74 -21.52 -9.09 -8.14
CA LEU A 74 -21.46 -7.71 -8.58
C LEU A 74 -21.07 -7.64 -10.06
N PRO A 75 -21.68 -6.72 -10.86
CA PRO A 75 -21.25 -6.49 -12.23
C PRO A 75 -19.82 -5.92 -12.26
N PRO A 76 -19.09 -6.05 -13.38
CA PRO A 76 -17.81 -5.36 -13.54
C PRO A 76 -17.99 -3.84 -13.50
N CYS A 77 -16.99 -3.12 -12.98
CA CYS A 77 -16.98 -1.66 -13.07
C CYS A 77 -16.81 -1.22 -14.53
N PRO A 78 -17.40 -0.07 -14.95
CA PRO A 78 -17.16 0.48 -16.28
C PRO A 78 -15.68 0.87 -16.46
N ASP A 79 -15.20 0.80 -17.70
CA ASP A 79 -13.81 1.17 -18.04
C ASP A 79 -13.54 2.66 -17.76
N ASP A 80 -14.55 3.50 -18.03
CA ASP A 80 -14.56 4.93 -17.70
C ASP A 80 -15.44 5.16 -16.47
N PRO A 81 -14.86 5.58 -15.33
CA PRO A 81 -15.63 5.86 -14.12
C PRO A 81 -16.63 7.01 -14.35
N PRO A 82 -17.91 6.85 -13.95
CA PRO A 82 -18.97 7.80 -14.31
C PRO A 82 -18.90 9.14 -13.57
N ASP A 83 -18.26 9.17 -12.39
CA ASP A 83 -18.33 10.30 -11.44
C ASP A 83 -17.09 11.22 -11.47
N LEU A 84 -16.29 11.14 -12.54
CA LEU A 84 -15.11 12.00 -12.75
C LEU A 84 -15.55 13.43 -13.07
N GLN A 85 -14.91 14.42 -12.42
CA GLN A 85 -15.26 15.83 -12.51
C GLN A 85 -14.22 16.68 -13.26
N GLY A 86 -13.08 16.08 -13.60
CA GLY A 86 -11.93 16.77 -14.18
C GLY A 86 -11.10 17.46 -13.10
N ARG A 87 -10.90 18.77 -13.25
CA ARG A 87 -10.00 19.54 -12.38
C ARG A 87 -10.46 19.51 -10.92
N LEU A 88 -9.54 19.19 -10.03
CA LEU A 88 -9.72 19.14 -8.58
C LEU A 88 -9.06 20.34 -7.91
N ASN A 89 -9.61 20.75 -6.76
CA ASN A 89 -8.97 21.72 -5.88
C ASN A 89 -8.02 21.00 -4.90
N VAL A 90 -6.72 21.30 -4.98
CA VAL A 90 -5.70 20.70 -4.10
C VAL A 90 -5.50 21.57 -2.87
N VAL A 91 -5.86 21.05 -1.69
CA VAL A 91 -5.72 21.75 -0.40
C VAL A 91 -4.44 21.33 0.31
N LYS A 92 -3.39 22.17 0.27
CA LYS A 92 -2.10 21.91 0.94
C LYS A 92 -1.94 22.64 2.29
N ASN A 93 -2.68 23.73 2.53
CA ASN A 93 -2.45 24.63 3.66
C ASN A 93 -3.09 24.19 4.99
N SER A 94 -3.91 23.13 4.96
CA SER A 94 -4.62 22.62 6.13
C SER A 94 -4.22 21.16 6.31
N VAL A 95 -3.26 20.92 7.20
CA VAL A 95 -2.79 19.57 7.56
C VAL A 95 -3.83 18.95 8.51
N PRO A 96 -4.52 17.88 8.12
CA PRO A 96 -5.48 17.21 8.98
C PRO A 96 -4.76 16.38 10.03
N THR A 97 -5.39 16.18 11.18
CA THR A 97 -4.93 15.19 12.16
C THR A 97 -5.26 13.78 11.70
N ILE A 98 -4.52 12.78 12.22
CA ILE A 98 -4.81 11.37 11.94
C ILE A 98 -6.23 10.98 12.33
N TYR A 99 -6.74 11.52 13.46
CA TYR A 99 -8.08 11.24 13.96
C TYR A 99 -9.17 11.79 13.03
N GLU A 100 -8.99 13.00 12.49
CA GLU A 100 -9.93 13.56 11.52
C GLU A 100 -10.00 12.72 10.25
N LEU A 101 -8.86 12.20 9.78
CA LEU A 101 -8.82 11.32 8.61
C LEU A 101 -9.46 9.96 8.89
N GLU A 102 -9.16 9.32 10.02
CA GLU A 102 -9.78 8.05 10.42
C GLU A 102 -11.30 8.19 10.54
N LYS A 103 -11.78 9.30 11.12
CA LYS A 103 -13.20 9.60 11.21
C LYS A 103 -13.83 9.85 9.84
N ARG A 104 -13.15 10.59 8.95
CA ARG A 104 -13.64 10.91 7.60
C ARG A 104 -13.66 9.69 6.68
N PHE A 105 -12.68 8.80 6.80
CA PHE A 105 -12.48 7.64 5.95
C PHE A 105 -12.78 6.32 6.67
N HIS A 106 -13.81 6.34 7.52
CA HIS A 106 -14.27 5.16 8.26
C HIS A 106 -14.77 4.02 7.36
N TRP A 107 -15.00 4.30 6.07
CA TRP A 107 -15.38 3.33 5.04
C TRP A 107 -14.19 2.53 4.48
N LEU A 108 -12.95 2.95 4.77
CA LEU A 108 -11.76 2.21 4.34
C LEU A 108 -11.64 0.89 5.10
N LYS A 109 -11.27 -0.16 4.38
CA LYS A 109 -10.87 -1.43 4.99
C LYS A 109 -9.49 -1.26 5.64
N PRO A 110 -9.16 -2.10 6.65
CA PRO A 110 -7.86 -2.05 7.30
C PRO A 110 -6.68 -2.11 6.32
N GLY A 111 -5.72 -1.23 6.52
CA GLY A 111 -4.50 -1.08 5.74
C GLY A 111 -4.59 -0.03 4.62
N GLY A 112 -5.59 0.87 4.65
CA GLY A 112 -5.80 1.84 3.57
C GLY A 112 -6.32 1.20 2.29
N HIS A 113 -7.16 0.16 2.43
CA HIS A 113 -7.74 -0.57 1.31
C HIS A 113 -9.12 0.01 0.95
N GLY A 114 -9.24 0.53 -0.26
CA GLY A 114 -10.51 0.95 -0.86
C GLY A 114 -10.94 0.01 -1.98
N THR A 115 -12.23 -0.27 -2.09
CA THR A 115 -12.81 -1.05 -3.19
C THR A 115 -14.27 -0.61 -3.41
N PRO A 116 -14.75 -0.53 -4.66
CA PRO A 116 -16.15 -0.19 -4.93
C PRO A 116 -17.12 -1.23 -4.34
N GLU A 117 -18.25 -0.75 -3.83
CA GLU A 117 -19.30 -1.62 -3.26
C GLU A 117 -20.34 -2.05 -4.30
N THR A 118 -20.49 -1.29 -5.38
CA THR A 118 -21.55 -1.46 -6.39
C THR A 118 -21.11 -2.23 -7.63
N CYS A 119 -19.81 -2.40 -7.82
CA CYS A 119 -19.22 -3.09 -8.96
C CYS A 119 -17.92 -3.78 -8.56
N LYS A 120 -17.44 -4.70 -9.40
CA LYS A 120 -16.17 -5.39 -9.23
C LYS A 120 -15.11 -4.74 -10.12
N ALA A 121 -14.08 -4.16 -9.52
CA ALA A 121 -12.94 -3.63 -10.25
C ALA A 121 -12.20 -4.76 -10.99
N ASP A 122 -11.75 -4.48 -12.22
CA ASP A 122 -11.02 -5.46 -13.04
C ASP A 122 -9.59 -5.73 -12.51
N LYS A 123 -8.91 -4.68 -12.05
CA LYS A 123 -7.52 -4.75 -11.58
C LYS A 123 -7.38 -4.31 -10.14
N ARG A 124 -6.48 -4.99 -9.42
CA ARG A 124 -6.04 -4.64 -8.07
C ARG A 124 -4.79 -3.77 -8.16
N VAL A 125 -4.83 -2.60 -7.53
CA VAL A 125 -3.78 -1.58 -7.64
C VAL A 125 -3.04 -1.40 -6.32
N ALA A 126 -1.72 -1.59 -6.33
CA ALA A 126 -0.84 -1.23 -5.22
C ALA A 126 -0.26 0.17 -5.44
N ILE A 127 -0.56 1.11 -4.55
CA ILE A 127 0.04 2.45 -4.55
C ILE A 127 1.23 2.43 -3.60
N ILE A 128 2.45 2.52 -4.11
CA ILE A 128 3.69 2.39 -3.35
C ILE A 128 4.31 3.77 -3.13
N ILE A 129 4.38 4.18 -1.86
CA ILE A 129 4.91 5.49 -1.43
C ILE A 129 6.24 5.29 -0.71
N PRO A 130 7.39 5.64 -1.32
CA PRO A 130 8.65 5.71 -0.59
C PRO A 130 8.60 6.89 0.39
N PHE A 131 8.92 6.63 1.66
CA PHE A 131 8.66 7.57 2.75
C PHE A 131 9.82 7.66 3.74
N ARG A 132 10.10 8.88 4.21
CA ARG A 132 10.92 9.15 5.40
C ARG A 132 10.66 10.55 5.93
N CYS A 133 10.32 10.67 7.21
CA CYS A 133 10.20 11.96 7.93
C CYS A 133 9.37 13.04 7.20
N ARG A 134 8.28 12.67 6.53
CA ARG A 134 7.40 13.59 5.77
C ARG A 134 5.94 13.53 6.24
N GLY A 135 5.72 13.47 7.56
CA GLY A 135 4.41 13.21 8.16
C GLY A 135 3.29 14.15 7.70
N GLU A 136 3.55 15.46 7.61
CA GLU A 136 2.54 16.42 7.13
C GLU A 136 2.16 16.19 5.67
N HIS A 137 3.14 15.96 4.78
CA HIS A 137 2.88 15.61 3.38
C HIS A 137 2.06 14.32 3.28
N LEU A 138 2.36 13.32 4.13
CA LEU A 138 1.58 12.08 4.14
C LEU A 138 0.12 12.31 4.54
N LEU A 139 -0.15 13.15 5.53
CA LEU A 139 -1.53 13.45 5.95
C LEU A 139 -2.30 14.20 4.85
N ILE A 140 -1.66 15.15 4.17
CA ILE A 140 -2.24 15.84 3.00
C ILE A 140 -2.46 14.83 1.86
N PHE A 141 -1.49 13.96 1.59
CA PHE A 141 -1.57 12.93 0.57
C PHE A 141 -2.76 12.00 0.79
N LEU A 142 -2.91 11.45 2.00
CA LEU A 142 -4.02 10.55 2.33
C LEU A 142 -5.37 11.27 2.26
N GLN A 143 -5.44 12.54 2.70
CA GLN A 143 -6.64 13.37 2.56
C GLN A 143 -7.09 13.49 1.11
N HIS A 144 -6.15 13.70 0.19
CA HIS A 144 -6.42 13.93 -1.22
C HIS A 144 -6.69 12.62 -1.97
N MET A 145 -5.85 11.62 -1.73
CA MET A 145 -5.78 10.41 -2.55
C MET A 145 -6.91 9.42 -2.29
N HIS A 146 -7.43 9.30 -1.06
CA HIS A 146 -8.50 8.35 -0.79
C HIS A 146 -9.78 8.65 -1.58
N PRO A 147 -10.35 9.88 -1.54
CA PRO A 147 -11.49 10.23 -2.39
C PRO A 147 -11.15 10.15 -3.88
N PHE A 148 -9.96 10.58 -4.27
CA PHE A 148 -9.49 10.55 -5.65
C PHE A 148 -9.51 9.13 -6.24
N LEU A 149 -8.91 8.16 -5.54
CA LEU A 149 -8.81 6.77 -6.01
C LEU A 149 -10.16 6.05 -5.97
N THR A 150 -11.00 6.33 -4.96
CA THR A 150 -12.33 5.70 -4.86
C THR A 150 -13.27 6.18 -5.96
N LYS A 151 -13.21 7.46 -6.38
CA LYS A 151 -13.98 7.96 -7.54
C LYS A 151 -13.66 7.23 -8.84
N GLN A 152 -12.44 6.71 -8.96
CA GLN A 152 -12.02 5.92 -10.12
C GLN A 152 -12.42 4.44 -10.03
N GLN A 153 -13.22 4.05 -9.03
CA GLN A 153 -13.76 2.69 -8.85
C GLN A 153 -12.67 1.60 -8.78
N LEU A 154 -11.52 1.92 -8.18
CA LEU A 154 -10.38 1.02 -8.05
C LEU A 154 -10.52 0.07 -6.84
N ASP A 155 -10.02 -1.16 -6.96
CA ASP A 155 -9.62 -1.99 -5.82
C ASP A 155 -8.15 -1.68 -5.51
N TYR A 156 -7.89 -0.79 -4.55
CA TYR A 156 -6.54 -0.27 -4.29
C TYR A 156 -6.10 -0.41 -2.84
N THR A 157 -4.79 -0.51 -2.62
CA THR A 157 -4.18 -0.40 -1.29
C THR A 157 -3.01 0.56 -1.32
N ILE A 158 -2.95 1.48 -0.35
CA ILE A 158 -1.81 2.40 -0.18
C ILE A 158 -0.78 1.79 0.76
N PHE A 159 0.45 1.63 0.26
CA PHE A 159 1.61 1.13 1.00
C PHE A 159 2.61 2.26 1.23
N ILE A 160 2.93 2.51 2.49
CA ILE A 160 3.89 3.52 2.92
C ILE A 160 5.17 2.78 3.31
N ILE A 161 6.21 2.92 2.50
CA ILE A 161 7.47 2.20 2.65
C ILE A 161 8.48 3.12 3.34
N GLU A 162 8.63 2.94 4.64
CA GLU A 162 9.43 3.79 5.51
C GLU A 162 10.90 3.36 5.50
N GLN A 163 11.78 4.30 5.16
CA GLN A 163 13.21 4.13 5.37
C GLN A 163 13.60 4.59 6.76
N ASP A 164 13.93 3.63 7.62
CA ASP A 164 14.49 3.92 8.94
C ASP A 164 15.99 4.23 8.88
N GLY A 165 16.48 4.90 9.92
CA GLY A 165 17.88 5.25 10.11
C GLY A 165 18.36 6.47 9.31
N ASN A 166 19.65 6.77 9.49
CA ASN A 166 20.28 8.01 9.01
C ASN A 166 21.03 7.87 7.68
N ALA A 167 20.91 6.73 7.00
CA ALA A 167 21.54 6.52 5.69
C ALA A 167 20.96 7.48 4.63
N ALA A 168 21.60 7.60 3.45
CA ALA A 168 21.02 8.37 2.35
C ALA A 168 19.65 7.79 1.93
N PHE A 169 18.69 8.64 1.59
CA PHE A 169 17.37 8.19 1.15
C PHE A 169 17.48 7.48 -0.20
N ASN A 170 17.00 6.24 -0.29
CA ASN A 170 17.06 5.44 -1.50
C ASN A 170 15.65 5.15 -2.02
N ARG A 171 15.12 6.11 -2.78
CA ARG A 171 13.77 6.07 -3.36
C ARG A 171 13.50 4.79 -4.17
N ALA A 172 14.42 4.44 -5.07
CA ALA A 172 14.25 3.27 -5.95
C ALA A 172 14.27 1.95 -5.17
N LEU A 173 15.12 1.83 -4.15
CA LEU A 173 15.13 0.65 -3.27
C LEU A 173 13.79 0.48 -2.55
N LEU A 174 13.22 1.56 -2.01
CA LEU A 174 11.93 1.51 -1.31
C LEU A 174 10.77 1.12 -2.24
N MET A 175 10.79 1.57 -3.49
CA MET A 175 9.82 1.14 -4.51
C MET A 175 9.91 -0.37 -4.75
N ASN A 176 11.12 -0.92 -4.90
CA ASN A 176 11.34 -2.35 -5.08
C ASN A 176 10.91 -3.17 -3.84
N ILE A 177 11.18 -2.66 -2.63
CA ILE A 177 10.71 -3.26 -1.38
C ILE A 177 9.18 -3.25 -1.38
N GLY A 178 8.55 -2.12 -1.66
CA GLY A 178 7.10 -2.00 -1.68
C GLY A 178 6.42 -2.95 -2.66
N TYR A 179 6.98 -3.13 -3.86
CA TYR A 179 6.51 -4.14 -4.81
C TYR A 179 6.52 -5.54 -4.20
N LYS A 180 7.66 -5.97 -3.64
CA LYS A 180 7.81 -7.31 -3.04
C LYS A 180 6.90 -7.52 -1.84
N GLU A 181 6.81 -6.53 -0.95
CA GLU A 181 6.02 -6.65 0.27
C GLU A 181 4.52 -6.59 -0.01
N ALA A 182 4.07 -5.80 -1.00
CA ALA A 182 2.67 -5.79 -1.42
C ALA A 182 2.21 -7.17 -1.92
N LEU A 183 3.05 -7.86 -2.71
CA LEU A 183 2.74 -9.20 -3.21
C LEU A 183 2.63 -10.28 -2.11
N LYS A 184 3.23 -10.07 -0.94
CA LYS A 184 3.02 -10.99 0.21
C LYS A 184 1.64 -10.85 0.83
N ILE A 185 0.96 -9.73 0.60
CA ILE A 185 -0.34 -9.42 1.18
C ILE A 185 -1.47 -9.88 0.26
N ARG A 186 -1.32 -9.64 -1.05
CA ARG A 186 -2.32 -9.98 -2.06
C ARG A 186 -1.66 -9.98 -3.42
N ASP A 187 -2.23 -10.72 -4.37
CA ASP A 187 -1.82 -10.56 -5.76
C ASP A 187 -2.33 -9.20 -6.25
N PHE A 188 -1.42 -8.33 -6.68
CA PHE A 188 -1.75 -7.05 -7.29
C PHE A 188 -1.45 -7.13 -8.78
N ASP A 189 -2.32 -6.55 -9.59
CA ASP A 189 -2.22 -6.59 -11.05
C ASP A 189 -1.54 -5.32 -11.59
N CYS A 190 -1.53 -4.25 -10.79
CA CYS A 190 -0.97 -2.95 -11.15
C CYS A 190 -0.21 -2.34 -9.97
N PHE A 191 0.92 -1.68 -10.28
CA PHE A 191 1.75 -0.99 -9.30
C PHE A 191 1.96 0.46 -9.73
N ILE A 192 1.63 1.38 -8.83
CA ILE A 192 1.84 2.81 -9.03
C ILE A 192 2.87 3.29 -8.02
N PHE A 193 4.03 3.71 -8.52
CA PHE A 193 5.08 4.30 -7.71
C PHE A 193 4.86 5.80 -7.62
N HIS A 194 4.70 6.33 -6.40
CA HIS A 194 4.20 7.67 -6.23
C HIS A 194 4.93 8.42 -5.12
N ASP A 195 5.35 9.65 -5.39
CA ASP A 195 5.94 10.52 -4.37
C ASP A 195 4.87 11.08 -3.44
N VAL A 196 5.16 11.17 -2.15
CA VAL A 196 4.19 11.63 -1.15
C VAL A 196 3.77 13.10 -1.31
N ASP A 197 4.54 13.90 -2.05
CA ASP A 197 4.34 15.35 -2.25
C ASP A 197 3.76 15.72 -3.61
N LEU A 198 3.50 14.74 -4.48
CA LEU A 198 2.76 14.94 -5.73
C LEU A 198 1.28 14.70 -5.47
N LEU A 199 0.40 15.58 -5.95
CA LEU A 199 -1.05 15.45 -5.80
C LEU A 199 -1.69 15.69 -7.17
N PRO A 200 -2.49 14.76 -7.71
CA PRO A 200 -3.14 14.94 -9.00
C PRO A 200 -4.18 16.06 -8.93
N GLU A 201 -4.11 16.97 -9.90
CA GLU A 201 -5.04 18.11 -10.03
C GLU A 201 -6.23 17.82 -10.96
N ASP A 202 -6.32 16.61 -11.52
CA ASP A 202 -7.40 16.21 -12.44
C ASP A 202 -7.73 14.73 -12.26
N ASP A 203 -8.98 14.39 -11.91
CA ASP A 203 -9.40 12.99 -11.67
C ASP A 203 -9.53 12.15 -12.95
N ARG A 204 -9.38 12.76 -14.13
CA ARG A 204 -9.24 12.05 -15.41
C ARG A 204 -7.85 11.48 -15.62
N ASN A 205 -6.88 11.80 -14.75
CA ASN A 205 -5.62 11.07 -14.67
C ASN A 205 -5.87 9.72 -13.98
N LEU A 206 -6.16 8.68 -14.75
CA LEU A 206 -6.54 7.37 -14.22
C LEU A 206 -5.35 6.65 -13.57
N TYR A 207 -5.51 6.24 -12.32
CA TYR A 207 -4.56 5.46 -11.52
C TYR A 207 -4.76 3.96 -11.76
N ASN A 208 -4.70 3.59 -13.05
CA ASN A 208 -4.68 2.21 -13.54
C ASN A 208 -3.42 1.97 -14.40
N CYS A 209 -3.13 0.70 -14.67
CA CYS A 209 -2.00 0.31 -15.51
C CYS A 209 -2.49 0.04 -16.95
N PRO A 210 -2.02 0.79 -17.96
CA PRO A 210 -2.23 0.42 -19.35
C PRO A 210 -1.25 -0.69 -19.77
N THR A 211 -1.27 -1.05 -21.06
CA THR A 211 -0.41 -2.08 -21.64
C THR A 211 1.09 -1.74 -21.63
N GLN A 212 1.43 -0.45 -21.59
CA GLN A 212 2.81 0.05 -21.52
C GLN A 212 3.03 0.84 -20.23
N PRO A 213 4.28 0.98 -19.74
CA PRO A 213 4.56 1.82 -18.59
C PRO A 213 4.01 3.25 -18.78
N ARG A 214 3.27 3.76 -17.79
CA ARG A 214 2.69 5.11 -17.82
C ARG A 214 3.47 6.04 -16.91
N HIS A 215 3.93 7.16 -17.46
CA HIS A 215 4.37 8.30 -16.66
C HIS A 215 3.16 9.17 -16.32
N MET A 216 2.84 9.31 -15.03
CA MET A 216 1.58 9.93 -14.59
C MET A 216 1.72 11.42 -14.21
N SER A 217 2.90 11.84 -13.76
CA SER A 217 3.21 13.22 -13.35
C SER A 217 3.90 13.99 -14.47
N VAL A 218 3.28 14.03 -15.66
CA VAL A 218 3.87 14.65 -16.86
C VAL A 218 3.97 16.17 -16.80
N ALA A 219 3.10 16.82 -16.03
CA ALA A 219 3.02 18.25 -15.89
C ALA A 219 2.76 18.60 -14.42
N ILE A 220 3.78 19.12 -13.73
CA ILE A 220 3.70 19.52 -12.32
C ILE A 220 3.87 21.03 -12.16
N ASP A 221 3.30 21.57 -11.08
CA ASP A 221 3.32 23.01 -10.74
C ASP A 221 4.75 23.57 -10.64
N VAL A 222 5.67 22.83 -10.03
CA VAL A 222 7.08 23.21 -9.87
C VAL A 222 7.77 23.44 -11.22
N PHE A 223 7.39 22.70 -12.26
CA PHE A 223 7.90 22.88 -13.62
C PHE A 223 6.98 23.73 -14.50
N ARG A 224 6.04 24.48 -13.88
CA ARG A 224 5.04 25.31 -14.58
C ARG A 224 4.27 24.52 -15.63
N TYR A 225 3.94 23.27 -15.32
CA TYR A 225 3.23 22.35 -16.18
C TYR A 225 3.93 22.07 -17.52
N LYS A 226 5.26 22.14 -17.54
CA LYS A 226 6.09 21.72 -18.68
C LYS A 226 6.89 20.49 -18.31
N LEU A 227 7.03 19.57 -19.26
CA LEU A 227 7.91 18.42 -19.10
C LEU A 227 9.37 18.93 -19.05
N PRO A 228 10.18 18.50 -18.06
CA PRO A 228 11.60 18.84 -17.98
C PRO A 228 12.41 18.39 -19.19
#